data_AF-A0AAW9ECT3-F1
#
_entry.id   AF-A0AAW9ECT3-F1
#
_cell.length_a   1.000
_cell.length_b   1.000
_cell.length_c   1.000
_cell.angle_alpha   90.00
_cell.angle_beta   90.00
_cell.angle_gamma   90.00
#
_symmetry.space_group_name_H-M   'P 1'
#
loop_
_entity.id
_entity.type
_entity.pdbx_description
1 polymer ?
#
loop_
_entity_poly.entity_id
_entity_poly.type
_entity_poly.pdbx_seq_one_letter_code
_entity_poly.pdbx_strand_id
1 'polypeptide(L)' 'MYLGLDLGTSSVKAIIMNEQGDVVASHSIPLT' A
#
# COMPACT_ATOMS: atom_id res chain seq x y z
N MET A 1 3.84 8.19 -10.72
CA MET A 1 3.63 7.80 -9.30
C MET A 1 2.24 7.20 -9.14
N TYR A 2 2.11 6.06 -8.48
CA TYR A 2 0.85 5.31 -8.30
C TYR A 2 0.57 5.06 -6.81
N LEU A 3 -0.71 5.08 -6.42
CA LEU A 3 -1.18 4.65 -5.09
C LEU A 3 -1.91 3.32 -5.22
N GLY A 4 -1.39 2.29 -4.57
CA GLY A 4 -2.06 1.01 -4.39
C GLY A 4 -2.69 0.91 -3.01
N LEU A 5 -3.87 0.29 -2.95
CA LEU A 5 -4.55 -0.08 -1.71
C LEU A 5 -4.79 -1.59 -1.71
N ASP A 6 -4.29 -2.25 -0.69
CA ASP A 6 -4.58 -3.66 -0.40
C ASP A 6 -5.59 -3.72 0.75
N LEU A 7 -6.80 -4.17 0.43
CA LEU A 7 -7.95 -4.21 1.32
C LEU A 7 -8.13 -5.62 1.88
N GLY A 8 -7.18 -6.03 2.72
CA GLY A 8 -7.22 -7.31 3.41
C GLY A 8 -8.29 -7.37 4.50
N THR A 9 -8.55 -8.58 4.99
CA THR A 9 -9.55 -8.82 6.04
C THR A 9 -9.07 -8.42 7.44
N SER A 10 -7.77 -8.41 7.68
CA SER A 10 -7.16 -8.10 8.99
C SER A 10 -6.41 -6.77 9.01
N SER A 11 -6.17 -6.17 7.85
CA SER A 11 -5.42 -4.93 7.72
C SER A 11 -5.68 -4.27 6.37
N VAL A 12 -5.53 -2.95 6.34
CA VAL A 12 -5.45 -2.19 5.10
C VAL A 12 -4.01 -1.70 4.92
N LYS A 13 -3.46 -1.90 3.73
CA LYS A 13 -2.13 -1.40 3.36
C LYS A 13 -2.22 -0.41 2.21
N ALA A 14 -1.54 0.72 2.36
CA ALA A 14 -1.28 1.67 1.29
C ALA A 14 0.17 1.54 0.81
N ILE A 15 0.37 1.62 -0.50
CA ILE A 15 1.68 1.55 -1.16
C ILE A 15 1.79 2.64 -2.21
N ILE A 16 2.93 3.33 -2.25
CA ILE A 16 3.27 4.27 -3.32
C ILE A 16 4.32 3.63 -4.20
N MET A 17 4.10 3.65 -5.51
CA MET A 17 5.04 3.14 -6.51
C MET A 17 5.48 4.23 -7.48
N ASN A 18 6.74 4.19 -7.90
CA ASN A 18 7.23 4.99 -9.01
C ASN A 18 6.79 4.40 -10.36
N GLU A 19 7.23 5.00 -11.47
CA GLU A 19 6.85 4.57 -12.82
C GLU A 19 7.60 3.32 -13.31
N GLN A 20 8.72 3.01 -12.66
CA GLN A 20 9.52 1.81 -12.90
C GLN A 20 8.93 0.59 -12.18
N GLY A 21 7.93 0.79 -11.32
CA GLY A 21 7.27 -0.25 -10.53
C GLY A 21 7.89 -0.46 -9.15
N ASP A 22 8.87 0.35 -8.74
CA ASP A 22 9.47 0.26 -7.42
C ASP A 22 8.53 0.83 -6.36
N VAL A 23 8.44 0.14 -5.22
CA VAL A 23 7.73 0.65 -4.04
C VAL A 23 8.61 1.68 -3.34
N VAL A 24 8.14 2.92 -3.29
CA VAL A 24 8.87 4.03 -2.66
C VAL A 24 8.34 4.38 -1.27
N ALA A 25 7.12 3.97 -0.93
CA ALA A 25 6.60 4.04 0.43
C ALA A 25 5.53 2.97 0.68
N SER A 26 5.39 2.52 1.92
CA SER A 26 4.25 1.68 2.32
C SER A 26 3.85 1.94 3.77
N HIS A 27 2.56 1.78 4.05
CA HIS A 27 2.01 1.84 5.41
C HIS A 27 0.91 0.81 5.56
N SER A 28 0.84 0.12 6.70
CA SER A 28 -0.20 -0.88 6.99
C SER A 28 -0.80 -0.60 8.35
N ILE A 29 -2.12 -0.66 8.43
CA ILE A 29 -2.88 -0.53 9.67
C ILE A 29 -3.72 -1.79 9.87
N PRO A 30 -3.71 -2.40 11.08
CA PRO A 30 -4.61 -3.50 11.39
C PRO A 30 -6.05 -3.00 11.46
N LEU A 31 -6.98 -3.85 11.06
CA LEU A 31 -8.42 -3.66 11.25
C LEU A 31 -8.74 -4.24 12.63
N THR A 32 -9.21 -3.37 13.53
CA THR A 32 -9.64 -3.74 14.89
C THR A 32 -10.93 -4.54 14.87
#